data_AF-A0A662Q4A5-F1
#
_entry.id   AF-A0A662Q4A5-F1
#
_cell.length_a   1.000
_cell.length_b   1.000
_cell.length_c   1.000
_cell.angle_alpha   90.00
_cell.angle_beta   90.00
_cell.angle_gamma   90.00
#
_symmetry.space_group_name_H-M   'P 1'
#
loop_
_entity.id
_entity.type
_entity.pdbx_description
1 polymer ?
#
loop_
_entity_poly.entity_id
_entity_poly.type
_entity_poly.pdbx_seq_one_letter_code
_entity_poly.pdbx_strand_id
1 'polypeptide(L)'
;MVWKDPEVARRLKWYRSVMLNETPAKFVVVRSIKAPNNLRDLREEELWKLHGELHEEAEERFKEEFGKGVDWERLKQANPSYLDLK
;
A
#
# COMPACT_ATOMS: atom_id res chain seq x y z
N MET A 1 24.76 -15.50 -2.24
CA MET A 1 23.47 -15.41 -1.52
C MET A 1 23.18 -13.94 -1.26
N VAL A 2 22.25 -13.35 -2.00
CA VAL A 2 21.95 -11.90 -2.02
C VAL A 2 21.52 -11.37 -0.65
N TRP A 3 20.86 -12.20 0.17
CA TRP A 3 20.37 -11.84 1.50
C TRP A 3 21.43 -11.74 2.61
N LYS A 4 22.68 -12.11 2.32
CA LYS A 4 23.79 -11.96 3.28
C LYS A 4 24.37 -10.54 3.31
N ASP A 5 24.07 -9.73 2.28
CA ASP A 5 24.45 -8.33 2.25
C ASP A 5 23.52 -7.51 3.17
N PRO A 6 24.05 -6.84 4.21
CA PRO A 6 23.24 -6.07 5.15
C PRO A 6 22.46 -4.93 4.49
N GLU A 7 23.01 -4.29 3.46
CA GLU A 7 22.37 -3.17 2.78
C GLU A 7 21.21 -3.66 1.91
N VAL A 8 21.38 -4.81 1.24
CA VAL A 8 20.29 -5.45 0.51
C VAL A 8 19.17 -5.88 1.45
N ALA A 9 19.52 -6.53 2.57
CA ALA A 9 18.54 -6.94 3.57
C ALA A 9 17.78 -5.73 4.16
N ARG A 10 18.48 -4.62 4.42
CA ARG A 10 17.88 -3.37 4.93
C ARG A 10 16.95 -2.72 3.93
N ARG A 11 17.38 -2.55 2.67
CA ARG A 11 16.57 -1.89 1.62
C ARG A 11 15.37 -2.72 1.19
N LEU A 12 15.55 -4.04 1.08
CA LEU A 12 14.52 -4.96 0.61
C LEU A 12 13.77 -5.64 1.76
N LYS A 13 13.83 -5.09 2.98
CA LYS A 13 13.20 -5.66 4.17
C LYS A 13 11.71 -5.98 3.96
N TRP A 14 11.00 -5.13 3.23
CA TRP A 14 9.58 -5.35 2.90
C TRP A 14 9.40 -6.56 2.01
N TYR A 15 10.13 -6.62 0.89
CA TYR A 15 10.07 -7.75 -0.04
C TYR A 15 10.38 -9.07 0.67
N ARG A 16 11.42 -9.08 1.51
CA ARG A 16 11.76 -10.25 2.31
C ARG A 16 10.64 -10.64 3.27
N SER A 17 10.05 -9.68 3.97
CA SER A 17 8.96 -9.92 4.93
C SER A 17 7.70 -10.45 4.24
N VAL A 18 7.38 -9.98 3.03
CA VAL A 18 6.30 -10.53 2.19
C VAL A 18 6.58 -11.99 1.81
N MET A 19 7.81 -12.32 1.39
CA MET A 19 8.19 -13.70 1.06
C MET A 19 8.09 -14.66 2.25
N LEU A 20 8.23 -14.13 3.47
CA LEU A 20 8.11 -14.89 4.72
C LEU A 20 6.70 -14.85 5.33
N ASN A 21 5.73 -14.24 4.64
CA ASN A 21 4.35 -14.08 5.10
C ASN A 21 4.21 -13.30 6.42
N GLU A 22 5.17 -12.42 6.71
CA GLU A 22 5.23 -11.60 7.93
C GLU A 22 4.59 -10.21 7.74
N THR A 23 4.38 -9.78 6.50
CA THR A 23 3.79 -8.48 6.12
C THR A 23 3.03 -8.63 4.79
N PRO A 24 1.90 -7.93 4.56
CA PRO A 24 1.24 -7.92 3.26
C PRO A 24 2.08 -7.23 2.17
N ALA A 25 1.84 -7.60 0.91
CA ALA A 25 2.39 -6.84 -0.21
C ALA A 25 1.83 -5.41 -0.23
N LYS A 26 2.65 -4.41 -0.56
CA LYS A 26 2.20 -3.00 -0.63
C LYS A 26 0.98 -2.81 -1.56
N PHE A 27 0.93 -3.56 -2.66
CA PHE A 27 -0.22 -3.59 -3.56
C PHE A 27 -1.53 -3.97 -2.84
N VAL A 28 -1.49 -4.97 -1.94
CA VAL A 28 -2.67 -5.43 -1.20
C VAL A 28 -3.17 -4.33 -0.25
N VAL A 29 -2.25 -3.65 0.43
CA VAL A 29 -2.56 -2.51 1.30
C VAL A 29 -3.20 -1.39 0.50
N VAL A 30 -2.57 -0.94 -0.59
CA VAL A 30 -3.08 0.15 -1.44
C VAL A 30 -4.46 -0.18 -2.03
N ARG A 31 -4.67 -1.42 -2.48
CA ARG A 31 -5.97 -1.90 -2.99
C ARG A 31 -7.09 -1.87 -1.94
N SER A 32 -6.75 -1.94 -0.66
CA SER A 32 -7.73 -1.90 0.44
C SER A 32 -8.14 -0.48 0.84
N ILE A 33 -7.38 0.54 0.39
CA ILE A 33 -7.67 1.94 0.69
C ILE A 33 -8.79 2.43 -0.23
N LYS A 34 -9.87 2.94 0.37
CA LYS A 34 -11.06 3.42 -0.33
C LYS A 34 -10.79 4.78 -0.96
N ALA A 35 -11.11 4.93 -2.24
CA ALA A 35 -11.13 6.22 -2.92
C ALA A 35 -12.55 6.81 -2.96
N PRO A 36 -12.71 8.12 -3.15
CA PRO A 36 -14.01 8.76 -3.40
C PRO A 36 -14.74 8.14 -4.60
N ASN A 37 -16.08 8.13 -4.58
CA ASN A 37 -16.86 7.54 -5.69
C ASN A 37 -16.91 8.45 -6.93
N ASN A 38 -16.60 9.74 -6.79
CA ASN A 38 -16.71 10.77 -7.81
C ASN A 38 -15.39 11.06 -8.54
N LEU A 39 -14.46 10.09 -8.63
CA LEU A 39 -13.15 10.29 -9.26
C LEU A 39 -13.23 10.90 -10.67
N ARG A 40 -14.26 10.53 -11.44
CA ARG A 40 -14.48 10.99 -12.82
C ARG A 40 -14.90 12.46 -12.91
N ASP A 41 -15.37 13.03 -11.82
CA ASP A 41 -15.86 14.41 -11.76
C ASP A 41 -14.77 15.39 -11.29
N LEU A 42 -13.62 14.87 -10.83
CA LEU A 42 -12.51 15.67 -10.33
C LEU A 42 -11.64 16.21 -11.46
N ARG A 43 -11.18 17.46 -11.31
CA ARG A 43 -10.16 18.05 -12.18
C ARG A 43 -8.79 17.45 -11.87
N GLU A 44 -7.85 17.60 -12.79
CA GLU A 44 -6.48 17.09 -12.65
C GLU A 44 -5.79 17.53 -11.35
N GLU A 45 -5.89 18.82 -10.98
CA GLU A 45 -5.33 19.34 -9.72
C GLU A 45 -5.94 18.66 -8.49
N GLU A 46 -7.24 18.36 -8.54
CA GLU A 46 -7.97 17.68 -7.47
C GLU A 46 -7.57 16.19 -7.39
N LEU A 47 -7.31 15.56 -8.52
CA LEU A 47 -6.77 14.20 -8.60
C LEU A 47 -5.36 14.12 -8.01
N TRP A 48 -4.48 15.08 -8.30
CA TRP A 48 -3.14 15.13 -7.71
C TRP A 48 -3.18 15.34 -6.19
N LYS A 49 -4.08 16.21 -5.72
CA LYS A 49 -4.28 16.41 -4.29
C LYS A 49 -4.77 15.12 -3.61
N LEU A 50 -5.80 14.50 -4.19
CA LEU A 50 -6.36 13.24 -3.70
C LEU A 50 -5.31 12.11 -3.72
N HIS A 51 -4.48 12.04 -4.75
CA HIS A 51 -3.37 11.11 -4.80
C HIS A 51 -2.42 11.31 -3.61
N GLY A 52 -2.07 12.56 -3.28
CA GLY A 52 -1.27 12.89 -2.11
C GLY A 52 -1.90 12.40 -0.80
N GLU A 53 -3.18 12.68 -0.61
CA GLU A 53 -3.95 12.25 0.58
C GLU A 53 -3.97 10.71 0.72
N LEU A 54 -4.29 9.99 -0.35
CA LEU A 54 -4.31 8.52 -0.34
C LEU A 54 -2.91 7.91 -0.20
N HIS A 55 -1.87 8.60 -0.69
CA HIS A 55 -0.49 8.18 -0.52
C HIS A 55 -0.03 8.31 0.94
N GLU A 56 -0.40 9.40 1.61
CA GLU A 56 -0.15 9.59 3.04
C GLU A 56 -0.83 8.49 3.87
N GLU A 57 -2.10 8.19 3.59
CA GLU A 57 -2.79 7.06 4.22
C GLU A 57 -2.05 5.74 3.95
N ALA A 58 -1.60 5.51 2.71
CA ALA A 58 -0.86 4.29 2.38
C ALA A 58 0.44 4.15 3.18
N GLU A 59 1.21 5.24 3.35
CA GLU A 59 2.44 5.23 4.15
C GLU A 59 2.17 4.98 5.64
N GLU A 60 1.07 5.49 6.19
CA GLU A 60 0.63 5.16 7.55
C GLU A 60 0.25 3.68 7.67
N ARG A 61 -0.58 3.17 6.75
CA ARG A 61 -0.96 1.75 6.71
C ARG A 61 0.26 0.85 6.54
N PHE A 62 1.27 1.24 5.75
CA PHE A 62 2.48 0.43 5.62
C PHE A 62 3.22 0.31 6.95
N LYS A 63 3.33 1.39 7.73
CA LYS A 63 3.95 1.34 9.06
C LYS A 63 3.13 0.47 10.02
N GLU A 64 1.81 0.54 9.93
CA GLU A 64 0.92 -0.28 10.76
C GLU A 64 1.00 -1.77 10.43
N GLU A 65 1.03 -2.14 9.16
CA GLU A 65 0.96 -3.55 8.74
C GLU A 65 2.30 -4.28 8.82
N PHE A 66 3.42 -3.55 8.86
CA PHE A 66 4.75 -4.15 8.85
C PHE A 66 4.98 -5.07 10.06
N GLY A 67 5.20 -6.37 9.80
CA GLY A 67 5.50 -7.38 10.81
C GLY A 67 4.28 -7.91 11.57
N LYS A 68 3.05 -7.54 11.20
CA LYS A 68 1.82 -8.02 11.87
C LYS A 68 1.25 -9.31 11.25
N GLY A 69 1.91 -9.87 10.25
CA GLY A 69 1.34 -10.93 9.42
C GLY A 69 0.35 -10.35 8.40
N VAL A 70 -0.53 -11.21 7.86
CA VAL A 70 -1.51 -10.81 6.84
C VAL A 70 -2.93 -11.05 7.33
N ASP A 71 -3.71 -9.97 7.45
CA ASP A 71 -5.14 -10.00 7.75
C ASP A 71 -5.96 -9.74 6.47
N TRP A 72 -6.49 -10.79 5.86
CA TRP A 72 -7.22 -10.69 4.60
C TRP A 72 -8.59 -10.02 4.72
N GLU A 73 -9.22 -10.07 5.89
CA GLU A 73 -10.51 -9.41 6.11
C GLU A 73 -10.33 -7.90 6.20
N ARG A 74 -9.30 -7.45 6.95
CA ARG A 74 -8.94 -6.04 7.03
C ARG A 74 -8.44 -5.48 5.70
N LEU A 75 -7.79 -6.31 4.88
CA LEU A 75 -7.20 -5.94 3.58
C LEU A 75 -8.11 -6.26 2.39
N LYS A 76 -9.41 -6.41 2.63
CA LYS A 76 -10.40 -6.60 1.58
C LYS A 76 -10.34 -5.43 0.58
N GLN A 77 -10.51 -5.75 -0.70
CA GLN A 77 -10.47 -4.75 -1.76
C GLN A 77 -11.58 -3.71 -1.58
N ALA A 78 -11.20 -2.44 -1.65
CA ALA A 78 -12.14 -1.33 -1.75
C ALA A 78 -12.58 -1.12 -3.22
N ASN A 79 -13.75 -0.53 -3.43
CA ASN A 79 -14.23 -0.17 -4.76
C ASN A 79 -15.05 1.13 -4.72
N PRO A 80 -14.59 2.22 -5.36
CA PRO A 80 -13.26 2.39 -5.94
C PRO A 80 -12.18 2.43 -4.85
N SER A 81 -10.95 2.12 -5.23
CA SER A 81 -9.76 2.07 -4.39
C SER A 81 -8.74 3.11 -4.83
N TYR A 82 -7.69 3.29 -4.04
CA TYR A 82 -6.55 4.13 -4.43
C TYR A 82 -5.96 3.71 -5.80
N LEU A 83 -6.02 2.42 -6.17
CA LEU A 83 -5.56 1.96 -7.48
C LEU A 83 -6.41 2.44 -8.68
N ASP A 84 -7.59 2.99 -8.42
CA ASP A 84 -8.49 3.51 -9.44
C ASP A 84 -8.24 5.00 -9.77
N LEU A 85 -7.33 5.68 -9.04
CA LEU A 85 -6.70 6.91 -9.53
C LEU A 85 -5.69 6.53 -10.64
N LYS A 86 -6.05 6.79 -11.90
CA LYS A 86 -5.22 6.55 -13.08
C LYS A 86 -5.23 7.75 -14.02
#